data_AF-A0A430RMC5-F1
#
_entry.id   AF-A0A430RMC5-F1
#
_cell.length_a   1.000
_cell.length_b   1.000
_cell.length_c   1.000
_cell.angle_alpha   90.00
_cell.angle_beta   90.00
_cell.angle_gamma   90.00
#
_symmetry.space_group_name_H-M   'P 1'
#
loop_
_entity.id
_entity.type
_entity.pdbx_description
1 polymer ?
#
loop_
_entity_poly.entity_id
_entity_poly.type
_entity_poly.pdbx_seq_one_letter_code
_entity_poly.pdbx_strand_id
1 'polypeptide(L)'
;MGRILRGLAGGGQLRVVAADTGDVVEEARRRHGLSPTATAALGRAMTGALLLAQLLLKTPKERITLRIEGTGPLGGLVAEADAAGNVRGYVRNPRAEVPLREDGKLNVGELLGAGVLRVDRSLPNGEVYTSTVPLVSGEIAEDLAHYLWQSEQIPSAVLLG
;
A
#
# COMPACT_ATOMS: atom_id res chain seq x y z
N MET A 1 4.31 -6.65 -17.87
CA MET A 1 5.39 -5.71 -17.55
C MET A 1 4.76 -4.56 -16.79
N GLY A 2 5.14 -4.39 -15.54
CA GLY A 2 4.57 -3.36 -14.67
C GLY A 2 4.72 -1.96 -15.25
N ARG A 3 3.72 -1.11 -15.04
CA ARG A 3 3.69 0.26 -15.59
C ARG A 3 3.01 1.21 -14.62
N ILE A 4 3.46 2.46 -14.66
CA ILE A 4 2.88 3.57 -13.90
C ILE A 4 2.52 4.67 -14.87
N LEU A 5 1.29 5.17 -14.77
CA LEU A 5 0.77 6.29 -15.54
C LEU A 5 0.46 7.45 -14.58
N ARG A 6 0.79 8.66 -15.02
CA ARG A 6 0.52 9.91 -14.29
C ARG A 6 -0.20 10.86 -15.22
N GLY A 7 -1.20 11.55 -14.71
CA GLY A 7 -1.99 12.49 -15.50
C GLY A 7 -2.60 13.59 -14.64
N LEU A 8 -3.07 14.62 -15.34
CA LEU A 8 -3.85 15.71 -14.78
C LEU A 8 -5.23 15.73 -15.43
N ALA A 9 -6.26 16.04 -14.66
CA ALA A 9 -7.63 16.20 -15.15
C ALA A 9 -8.28 17.46 -14.55
N GLY A 10 -9.46 17.83 -15.05
CA GLY A 10 -10.23 18.97 -14.52
C GLY A 10 -9.47 20.30 -14.58
N GLY A 11 -8.75 20.56 -15.67
CA GLY A 11 -7.95 21.79 -15.81
C GLY A 11 -6.73 21.87 -14.87
N GLY A 12 -6.24 20.73 -14.37
CA GLY A 12 -5.10 20.66 -13.45
C GLY A 12 -5.48 20.58 -11.97
N GLN A 13 -6.77 20.53 -11.66
CA GLN A 13 -7.27 20.42 -10.28
C GLN A 13 -7.25 18.99 -9.74
N LEU A 14 -7.12 17.99 -10.62
CA LEU A 14 -7.06 16.58 -10.25
C LEU A 14 -5.72 15.97 -10.70
N ARG A 15 -5.03 15.32 -9.77
CA ARG A 15 -3.87 14.46 -10.06
C ARG A 15 -4.34 13.01 -10.10
N VAL A 16 -3.97 12.28 -11.15
CA VAL A 16 -4.29 10.86 -11.31
C VAL A 16 -2.99 10.08 -11.43
N VAL A 17 -2.86 9.04 -10.61
CA VAL A 17 -1.79 8.05 -10.73
C VAL A 17 -2.44 6.67 -10.81
N ALA A 18 -2.00 5.88 -11.79
CA ALA A 18 -2.42 4.50 -11.96
C ALA A 18 -1.19 3.61 -12.07
N ALA A 19 -1.24 2.42 -11.48
CA ALA A 19 -0.18 1.44 -11.56
C ALA A 19 -0.77 0.06 -11.89
N ASP A 20 -0.12 -0.64 -12.82
CA ASP A 20 -0.36 -2.04 -13.13
C ASP A 20 0.88 -2.80 -12.67
N THR A 21 0.69 -3.65 -11.68
CA THR A 21 1.76 -4.28 -10.88
C THR A 21 1.62 -5.79 -10.84
N GLY A 22 0.82 -6.40 -11.73
CA GLY A 22 0.48 -7.83 -11.64
C GLY A 22 1.71 -8.76 -11.67
N ASP A 23 2.71 -8.45 -12.49
CA ASP A 23 3.97 -9.20 -12.55
C ASP A 23 4.85 -8.98 -11.30
N VAL A 24 4.87 -7.76 -10.77
CA VAL A 24 5.57 -7.42 -9.53
C VAL A 24 4.98 -8.16 -8.33
N VAL A 25 3.64 -8.23 -8.24
CA VAL A 25 2.93 -8.94 -7.17
C VAL A 25 3.10 -10.45 -7.30
N GLU A 26 3.06 -10.99 -8.52
CA GLU A 26 3.33 -12.42 -8.75
C GLU A 26 4.75 -12.80 -8.33
N GLU A 27 5.74 -11.94 -8.60
CA GLU A 27 7.11 -12.16 -8.15
C GLU A 27 7.19 -12.20 -6.61
N ALA A 28 6.52 -11.26 -5.93
CA ALA A 28 6.46 -11.25 -4.47
C ALA A 28 5.77 -12.51 -3.92
N ARG A 29 4.65 -12.95 -4.54
CA ARG A 29 3.94 -14.19 -4.18
C ARG A 29 4.86 -15.40 -4.26
N ARG A 30 5.59 -15.54 -5.36
CA ARG A 30 6.54 -16.65 -5.57
C ARG A 30 7.68 -16.64 -4.58
N ARG A 31 8.31 -15.48 -4.36
CA ARG A 31 9.45 -15.34 -3.44
C ARG A 31 9.09 -15.64 -1.99
N HIS A 32 7.91 -15.21 -1.55
CA HIS A 32 7.49 -15.33 -0.16
C HIS A 32 6.59 -16.55 0.11
N GLY A 33 6.12 -17.25 -0.93
CA GLY A 33 5.21 -18.39 -0.77
C GLY A 33 3.89 -17.97 -0.14
N LEU A 34 3.29 -16.88 -0.65
CA LEU A 34 2.10 -16.26 -0.07
C LEU A 34 0.84 -17.10 -0.32
N SER A 35 -0.05 -17.13 0.68
CA SER A 35 -1.44 -17.56 0.49
C SER A 35 -2.20 -16.56 -0.41
N PRO A 36 -3.38 -16.92 -0.95
CA PRO A 36 -4.15 -16.02 -1.80
C PRO A 36 -4.49 -14.68 -1.13
N THR A 37 -5.00 -14.70 0.10
CA THR A 37 -5.37 -13.47 0.83
C THR A 37 -4.14 -12.65 1.23
N ALA A 38 -3.03 -13.31 1.61
CA ALA A 38 -1.77 -12.61 1.89
C ALA A 38 -1.16 -11.98 0.62
N THR A 39 -1.36 -12.60 -0.55
CA THR A 39 -0.97 -12.04 -1.85
C THR A 39 -1.75 -10.76 -2.14
N ALA A 40 -3.07 -10.77 -1.92
CA ALA A 40 -3.89 -9.57 -2.08
C ALA A 40 -3.47 -8.47 -1.10
N ALA A 41 -3.24 -8.80 0.16
CA ALA A 41 -2.78 -7.83 1.17
C ALA A 41 -1.44 -7.17 0.77
N LEU A 42 -0.43 -7.98 0.44
CA LEU A 42 0.88 -7.45 0.06
C LEU A 42 0.82 -6.71 -1.28
N GLY A 43 0.07 -7.23 -2.26
CA GLY A 43 -0.07 -6.62 -3.58
C GLY A 43 -0.72 -5.24 -3.53
N ARG A 44 -1.80 -5.10 -2.74
CA ARG A 44 -2.43 -3.80 -2.47
C ARG A 44 -1.47 -2.85 -1.77
N ALA A 45 -0.75 -3.30 -0.75
CA ALA A 45 0.22 -2.46 -0.05
C ALA A 45 1.37 -2.00 -0.97
N MET A 46 1.95 -2.89 -1.77
CA MET A 46 3.02 -2.55 -2.72
C MET A 46 2.54 -1.58 -3.80
N THR A 47 1.36 -1.82 -4.35
CA THR A 47 0.76 -0.92 -5.35
C THR A 47 0.45 0.44 -4.72
N GLY A 48 -0.13 0.45 -3.53
CA GLY A 48 -0.38 1.67 -2.76
C GLY A 48 0.88 2.47 -2.45
N ALA A 49 1.97 1.79 -2.07
CA ALA A 49 3.26 2.43 -1.85
C ALA A 49 3.79 3.11 -3.13
N LEU A 50 3.67 2.45 -4.29
CA LEU A 50 4.01 3.05 -5.59
C LEU A 50 3.14 4.27 -5.89
N LEU A 51 1.82 4.20 -5.66
CA LEU A 51 0.93 5.35 -5.88
C LEU A 51 1.33 6.55 -5.01
N LEU A 52 1.56 6.33 -3.71
CA LEU A 52 2.01 7.38 -2.80
C LEU A 52 3.38 7.93 -3.19
N ALA A 53 4.31 7.06 -3.58
CA ALA A 53 5.65 7.48 -4.00
C ALA A 53 5.57 8.47 -5.16
N GLN A 54 4.71 8.21 -6.14
CA GLN A 54 4.52 9.09 -7.29
C GLN A 54 3.74 10.37 -6.98
N LEU A 55 2.94 10.38 -5.91
CA LEU A 55 2.16 11.54 -5.48
C LEU A 55 2.94 12.51 -4.58
N LEU A 56 3.84 11.97 -3.75
CA LEU A 56 4.39 12.67 -2.59
C LEU A 56 5.91 12.88 -2.64
N LEU A 57 6.66 12.02 -3.34
CA LEU A 57 8.11 12.16 -3.42
C LEU A 57 8.52 13.23 -4.41
N LYS A 58 9.50 14.04 -4.01
CA LYS A 58 9.97 15.18 -4.80
C LYS A 58 11.31 14.92 -5.46
N THR A 59 12.14 14.05 -4.87
CA THR A 59 13.48 13.74 -5.36
C THR A 59 13.71 12.24 -5.54
N PRO A 60 14.62 11.83 -6.45
CA PRO A 60 14.91 10.41 -6.70
C PRO A 60 15.46 9.63 -5.50
N LYS A 61 15.96 10.34 -4.48
CA LYS A 61 16.60 9.76 -3.31
C LYS A 61 15.63 9.54 -2.14
N GLU A 62 14.39 10.03 -2.26
CA GLU A 62 13.37 9.80 -1.25
C GLU A 62 12.73 8.41 -1.40
N ARG A 63 12.21 7.88 -0.30
CA ARG A 63 11.44 6.63 -0.25
C ARG A 63 10.21 6.80 0.61
N ILE A 64 9.17 6.02 0.29
CA ILE A 64 7.99 5.83 1.14
C ILE A 64 7.96 4.40 1.63
N THR A 65 7.76 4.23 2.92
CA THR A 65 7.56 2.93 3.56
C THR A 65 6.20 2.91 4.24
N LEU A 66 5.33 2.03 3.76
CA LEU A 66 4.10 1.63 4.43
C LEU A 66 4.41 0.52 5.42
N ARG A 67 3.96 0.68 6.67
CA ARG A 67 3.95 -0.38 7.68
C ARG A 67 2.54 -0.52 8.21
N ILE A 68 1.96 -1.70 8.07
CA ILE A 68 0.66 -2.01 8.64
C ILE A 68 0.89 -3.03 9.75
N GLU A 69 0.44 -2.68 10.94
CA GLU A 69 0.51 -3.54 12.12
C GLU A 69 -0.94 -3.81 12.55
N GLY A 70 -1.34 -5.08 12.55
CA GLY A 70 -2.70 -5.49 12.83
C GLY A 70 -2.75 -6.70 13.75
N THR A 71 -3.90 -6.87 14.42
CA THR A 71 -4.16 -7.96 15.37
C THR A 71 -4.55 -9.28 14.72
N GLY A 72 -4.83 -9.26 13.41
CA GLY A 72 -5.22 -10.42 12.62
C GLY A 72 -4.06 -11.38 12.32
N PRO A 73 -4.37 -12.53 11.70
CA PRO A 73 -3.42 -13.63 11.48
C PRO A 73 -2.24 -13.30 10.56
N LEU A 74 -2.33 -12.23 9.75
CA LEU A 74 -1.17 -11.74 8.98
C LEU A 74 -0.07 -11.21 9.90
N GLY A 75 -0.45 -10.65 11.06
CA GLY A 75 0.41 -10.01 12.05
C GLY A 75 1.04 -8.67 11.63
N GLY A 76 0.89 -8.30 10.36
CA GLY A 76 1.38 -7.05 9.77
C GLY A 76 2.14 -7.25 8.46
N LEU A 77 2.41 -6.14 7.77
CA LEU A 77 3.13 -6.11 6.50
C LEU A 77 3.93 -4.81 6.36
N VAL A 78 4.93 -4.86 5.47
CA VAL A 78 5.74 -3.70 5.08
C VAL A 78 5.82 -3.64 3.57
N ALA A 79 5.64 -2.44 2.99
CA ALA A 79 5.88 -2.17 1.58
C ALA A 79 6.64 -0.85 1.42
N GLU A 80 7.75 -0.88 0.70
CA GLU A 80 8.60 0.29 0.44
C GLU A 80 8.70 0.54 -1.06
N ALA A 81 8.48 1.79 -1.46
CA ALA A 81 8.60 2.24 -2.84
C ALA A 81 9.49 3.48 -2.94
N ASP A 82 10.15 3.63 -4.09
CA ASP A 82 10.94 4.81 -4.42
C ASP A 82 10.40 5.61 -5.60
N ALA A 83 10.95 6.80 -5.79
CA ALA A 83 10.55 7.71 -6.86
C ALA A 83 10.85 7.16 -8.26
N ALA A 84 11.74 6.17 -8.39
CA ALA A 84 12.06 5.51 -9.66
C ALA A 84 11.06 4.40 -10.03
N GLY A 85 10.07 4.11 -9.17
CA GLY A 85 9.04 3.10 -9.41
C GLY A 85 9.46 1.69 -9.01
N ASN A 86 10.54 1.54 -8.23
CA ASN A 86 10.87 0.25 -7.62
C ASN A 86 10.02 0.04 -6.37
N VAL A 87 9.65 -1.21 -6.10
CA VAL A 87 8.92 -1.58 -4.88
C VAL A 87 9.39 -2.93 -4.34
N ARG A 88 9.37 -3.06 -3.02
CA ARG A 88 9.60 -4.31 -2.30
C ARG A 88 8.69 -4.37 -1.08
N GLY A 89 8.41 -5.56 -0.59
CA GLY A 89 7.64 -5.71 0.63
C GLY A 89 7.64 -7.15 1.13
N TYR A 90 7.15 -7.33 2.35
CA TYR A 90 6.96 -8.63 2.96
C TYR A 90 5.79 -8.58 3.94
N VAL A 91 5.27 -9.75 4.29
CA VAL A 91 4.26 -9.94 5.34
C VAL A 91 4.87 -10.76 6.48
N ARG A 92 4.35 -10.60 7.70
CA ARG A 92 4.87 -11.33 8.86
C ARG A 92 4.50 -12.82 8.84
N ASN A 93 3.31 -13.16 8.38
CA ASN A 93 2.87 -14.55 8.20
C ASN A 93 2.43 -14.82 6.74
N PRO A 94 3.35 -15.28 5.86
CA PRO A 94 3.07 -15.54 4.43
C PRO A 94 1.92 -16.50 4.16
N ARG A 95 1.68 -17.46 5.06
CA ARG A 95 0.68 -18.52 4.90
C ARG A 95 -0.58 -18.26 5.73
N ALA A 96 -0.78 -17.04 6.21
CA ALA A 96 -2.00 -16.67 6.93
C ALA A 96 -3.23 -16.86 6.03
N GLU A 97 -4.28 -17.43 6.60
CA GLU A 97 -5.54 -17.67 5.90
C GLU A 97 -6.71 -17.26 6.80
N VAL A 98 -7.78 -16.82 6.16
CA VAL A 98 -9.09 -16.52 6.74
C VAL A 98 -10.14 -16.95 5.73
N PRO A 99 -11.39 -17.21 6.17
CA PRO A 99 -12.49 -17.45 5.26
C PRO A 99 -12.66 -16.31 4.24
N LEU A 100 -13.31 -16.62 3.11
CA LEU A 100 -13.75 -15.61 2.18
C LEU A 100 -14.81 -14.72 2.84
N ARG A 101 -14.91 -13.48 2.36
CA ARG A 101 -16.02 -12.58 2.67
C ARG A 101 -17.34 -13.18 2.18
N GLU A 102 -18.45 -12.67 2.70
CA GLU A 102 -19.80 -13.07 2.29
C GLU A 102 -20.05 -12.88 0.78
N ASP A 103 -19.37 -11.91 0.15
CA ASP A 103 -19.43 -11.66 -1.30
C ASP A 103 -18.49 -12.56 -2.13
N GLY A 104 -17.87 -13.56 -1.49
CA GLY A 104 -16.97 -14.52 -2.13
C GLY A 104 -15.56 -13.99 -2.42
N LYS A 105 -15.22 -12.78 -1.97
CA LYS A 105 -13.90 -12.18 -2.19
C LYS A 105 -12.91 -12.48 -1.06
N LEU A 106 -11.63 -12.28 -1.34
CA LEU A 106 -10.55 -12.39 -0.36
C LEU A 106 -10.77 -11.39 0.79
N ASN A 107 -10.71 -11.86 2.03
CA ASN A 107 -10.97 -11.06 3.23
C ASN A 107 -9.69 -10.43 3.79
N VAL A 108 -9.22 -9.35 3.16
CA VAL A 108 -7.97 -8.69 3.60
C VAL A 108 -8.18 -7.98 4.94
N GLY A 109 -9.35 -7.36 5.16
CA GLY A 109 -9.70 -6.73 6.42
C GLY A 109 -9.64 -7.68 7.61
N GLU A 110 -10.23 -8.89 7.51
CA GLU A 110 -10.14 -9.90 8.57
C GLU A 110 -8.71 -10.43 8.75
N LEU A 111 -7.98 -10.63 7.64
CA LEU A 111 -6.60 -11.13 7.68
C LEU A 111 -5.66 -10.18 8.43
N LEU A 112 -5.86 -8.87 8.28
CA LEU A 112 -5.11 -7.82 9.00
C LEU A 112 -5.67 -7.56 10.39
N GLY A 113 -6.98 -7.59 10.57
CA GLY A 113 -7.67 -7.22 11.80
C GLY A 113 -7.56 -5.72 12.12
N ALA A 114 -7.93 -5.37 13.35
CA ALA A 114 -7.77 -4.00 13.84
C ALA A 114 -6.29 -3.64 13.96
N GLY A 115 -5.93 -2.39 13.71
CA GLY A 115 -4.53 -2.01 13.67
C GLY A 115 -4.27 -0.57 13.30
N VAL A 116 -3.03 -0.31 12.89
CA VAL A 116 -2.58 1.01 12.44
C VAL A 116 -1.85 0.91 11.11
N LEU A 117 -1.98 1.95 10.30
CA LEU A 117 -1.14 2.24 9.15
C LEU A 117 -0.14 3.32 9.53
N ARG A 118 1.15 3.01 9.39
CA ARG A 118 2.25 3.97 9.50
C ARG A 118 2.84 4.22 8.11
N VAL A 119 3.04 5.49 7.78
CA VAL A 119 3.68 5.93 6.54
C VAL A 119 4.94 6.71 6.90
N ASP A 120 6.09 6.16 6.54
CA ASP A 120 7.40 6.80 6.70
C ASP A 120 7.84 7.40 5.36
N ARG A 121 8.24 8.67 5.35
CA ARG A 121 8.90 9.33 4.22
C ARG A 121 10.35 9.60 4.59
N SER A 122 11.26 8.84 3.98
CA SER A 122 12.70 8.99 4.22
C SER A 122 13.29 10.00 3.23
N LEU A 123 13.97 11.02 3.77
CA LEU A 123 14.63 12.06 3.01
C LEU A 123 16.12 11.74 2.76
N PRO A 124 16.75 12.38 1.76
CA PRO A 124 18.14 12.12 1.41
C PRO A 124 19.16 12.55 2.49
N ASN A 125 18.76 13.42 3.41
CA ASN A 125 19.55 13.89 4.55
C ASN A 125 19.49 12.93 5.75
N GLY A 126 18.77 11.82 5.65
CA GLY A 126 18.60 10.84 6.73
C GLY A 126 17.41 11.10 7.66
N GLU A 127 16.69 12.21 7.49
CA GLU A 127 15.46 12.47 8.24
C GLU A 127 14.33 11.56 7.77
N VAL A 128 13.47 11.15 8.71
CA VAL A 128 12.29 10.34 8.44
C VAL A 128 11.08 11.03 9.03
N TYR A 129 10.12 11.38 8.17
CA TYR A 129 8.82 11.88 8.60
C TYR A 129 7.85 10.71 8.69
N THR A 130 7.27 10.52 9.87
CA THR A 130 6.35 9.41 10.14
C THR A 130 4.97 9.94 10.47
N SER A 131 3.96 9.42 9.77
CA SER A 131 2.55 9.60 10.09
C SER A 131 1.94 8.26 10.47
N THR A 132 1.02 8.25 11.43
CA THR A 132 0.31 7.03 11.85
C THR A 132 -1.18 7.34 11.95
N VAL A 133 -2.00 6.48 11.33
CA VAL A 133 -3.47 6.54 11.39
C VAL A 133 -4.02 5.16 11.79
N PRO A 134 -5.16 5.08 12.49
CA PRO A 134 -5.84 3.80 12.69
C PRO A 134 -6.31 3.23 11.35
N LEU A 135 -6.34 1.90 11.24
CA LEU A 135 -7.03 1.23 10.13
C LEU A 135 -8.53 1.50 10.23
N VAL A 136 -9.14 1.85 9.11
CA VAL A 136 -10.58 2.07 8.97
C VAL A 136 -11.27 0.77 8.64
N SER A 137 -10.76 0.03 7.66
CA SER A 137 -11.32 -1.27 7.25
C SER A 137 -10.28 -2.38 7.16
N GLY A 138 -8.99 -2.05 7.04
CA GLY A 138 -7.95 -3.04 6.78
C GLY A 138 -7.95 -3.55 5.34
N GLU A 139 -8.80 -3.02 4.45
CA GLU A 139 -8.77 -3.36 3.01
C GLU A 139 -7.67 -2.61 2.24
N ILE A 140 -6.87 -1.80 2.94
CA ILE A 140 -5.69 -1.03 2.51
C ILE A 140 -6.05 0.19 1.65
N ALA A 141 -6.93 0.05 0.66
CA ALA A 141 -7.31 1.16 -0.21
C ALA A 141 -7.97 2.31 0.57
N GLU A 142 -8.97 1.98 1.39
CA GLU A 142 -9.68 2.95 2.24
C GLU A 142 -8.76 3.52 3.32
N ASP A 143 -7.87 2.70 3.88
CA ASP A 143 -6.91 3.14 4.90
C ASP A 143 -5.90 4.17 4.33
N LEU A 144 -5.46 3.97 3.08
CA LEU A 144 -4.62 4.94 2.36
C LEU A 144 -5.38 6.22 2.01
N ALA A 145 -6.65 6.12 1.60
CA ALA A 145 -7.49 7.30 1.36
C ALA A 145 -7.70 8.10 2.65
N HIS A 146 -7.89 7.41 3.79
CA HIS A 146 -8.00 8.02 5.10
C HIS A 146 -6.70 8.71 5.53
N TYR A 147 -5.54 8.07 5.31
CA TYR A 147 -4.23 8.69 5.55
C TYR A 147 -4.04 9.96 4.71
N LEU A 148 -4.32 9.92 3.41
CA LEU A 148 -4.19 11.07 2.52
C LEU A 148 -5.08 12.24 2.97
N TRP A 149 -6.30 11.93 3.41
CA TRP A 149 -7.22 12.93 3.97
C TRP A 149 -6.71 13.51 5.29
N GLN A 150 -6.39 12.68 6.29
CA GLN A 150 -6.07 13.16 7.63
C GLN A 150 -4.65 13.74 7.78
N SER A 151 -3.66 13.11 7.16
CA SER A 151 -2.24 13.48 7.35
C SER A 151 -1.73 14.42 6.28
N GLU A 152 -2.12 14.24 5.02
CA GLU A 152 -1.65 15.05 3.90
C GLU A 152 -2.64 16.16 3.49
N GLN A 153 -3.87 16.13 4.03
CA GLN A 153 -4.97 17.06 3.67
C GLN A 153 -5.31 17.04 2.17
N ILE A 154 -5.20 15.85 1.56
CA ILE A 154 -5.49 15.61 0.15
C ILE A 154 -6.75 14.73 0.06
N PRO A 155 -7.94 15.29 -0.18
CA PRO A 155 -9.12 14.47 -0.51
C PRO A 155 -8.81 13.56 -1.70
N SER A 156 -8.95 12.26 -1.48
CA SER A 156 -8.45 11.23 -2.38
C SER A 156 -9.43 10.07 -2.47
N ALA A 157 -9.53 9.48 -3.66
CA ALA A 157 -10.13 8.18 -3.88
C ALA A 157 -9.02 7.21 -4.28
N VAL A 158 -8.92 6.08 -3.57
CA VAL A 158 -7.90 5.06 -3.80
C VAL A 158 -8.61 3.76 -4.15
N LEU A 159 -8.19 3.13 -5.26
CA LEU A 159 -8.70 1.84 -5.71
C LEU A 159 -7.52 0.90 -5.87
N LEU A 160 -7.59 -0.26 -5.21
CA LEU A 160 -6.57 -1.31 -5.27
C LEU A 160 -7.26 -2.66 -5.50
N GLY A 161 -6.67 -3.49 -6.36
CA GLY A 161 -7.18 -4.81 -6.75
C GLY A 161 -6.20 -5.90 -6.38
#